data_AF-A0A316JDS3-F1
#
_entry.id   AF-A0A316JDS3-F1
#
_cell.length_a   1.000
_cell.length_b   1.000
_cell.length_c   1.000
_cell.angle_alpha   90.00
_cell.angle_beta   90.00
_cell.angle_gamma   90.00
#
_symmetry.space_group_name_H-M   'P 1'
#
loop_
_entity.id
_entity.type
_entity.pdbx_description
1 polymer ?
#
loop_
_entity_poly.entity_id
_entity_poly.type
_entity_poly.pdbx_seq_one_letter_code
_entity_poly.pdbx_strand_id
1 'polypeptide(L)' 'MSIYLPDDLHRALERFIDEKYPGLNQSEAILLLVRHALVQQGYLAAAAEHGTPPEDLNATNDD' A
#
# COMPACT_ATOMS: atom_id res chain seq x y z
N MET A 1 9.56 15.34 -10.44
CA MET A 1 8.79 16.05 -9.39
C MET A 1 9.45 15.66 -8.07
N SER A 2 9.98 16.62 -7.31
CA SER A 2 10.64 16.35 -6.04
C SER A 2 9.82 16.97 -4.92
N ILE A 3 9.52 16.19 -3.89
CA ILE A 3 8.84 16.69 -2.69
C ILE A 3 9.92 17.10 -1.71
N TYR A 4 9.84 18.33 -1.20
CA TYR A 4 10.74 18.78 -0.15
C TYR A 4 10.32 18.13 1.17
N LEU A 5 11.24 17.38 1.79
CA LEU A 5 11.09 16.89 3.15
C LEU A 5 12.00 17.71 4.08
N PRO A 6 11.51 18.21 5.22
CA PRO A 6 12.36 18.75 6.27
C PRO A 6 13.39 17.72 6.74
N ASP A 7 14.57 18.18 7.18
CA ASP A 7 15.71 17.32 7.56
C ASP A 7 15.36 16.32 8.67
N ASP A 8 14.60 16.75 9.67
CA ASP A 8 14.13 15.89 10.76
C ASP A 8 13.25 14.75 10.24
N LEU A 9 12.31 15.07 9.35
CA LEU A 9 11.41 14.09 8.75
C LEU A 9 12.18 13.12 7.85
N HIS A 10 13.18 13.61 7.10
CA HIS A 10 14.04 12.78 6.28
C HIS A 10 14.81 11.76 7.13
N ARG A 11 15.45 12.21 8.22
CA ARG A 11 16.18 11.31 9.14
C ARG A 11 15.28 10.31 9.84
N ALA A 12 14.10 10.73 10.27
CA ALA A 12 13.12 9.83 10.88
C ALA A 12 12.66 8.76 9.89
N LEU A 13 12.40 9.16 8.64
CA LEU A 13 12.00 8.26 7.56
C LEU A 13 13.12 7.27 7.20
N GLU A 14 14.37 7.73 7.09
CA GLU A 14 15.53 6.85 6.85
C GLU A 14 15.66 5.77 7.93
N ARG A 15 15.59 6.16 9.22
CA ARG A 15 15.63 5.20 10.34
C ARG A 15 14.48 4.21 10.32
N PHE A 16 13.27 4.69 10.02
CA PHE A 16 12.09 3.83 9.92
C PHE A 16 12.22 2.81 8.80
N ILE A 17 12.74 3.24 7.64
CA ILE A 17 12.94 2.37 6.48
C ILE A 17 14.00 1.31 6.78
N ASP A 18 15.13 1.71 7.37
CA ASP A 18 16.21 0.79 7.75
C ASP A 18 15.71 -0.30 8.72
N GLU A 19 14.87 0.08 9.69
CA GLU A 19 14.33 -0.86 10.67
C GLU A 19 13.22 -1.77 10.11
N LYS A 20 12.27 -1.22 9.35
CA LYS A 20 11.05 -1.95 8.92
C LYS A 20 11.20 -2.64 7.57
N TYR A 21 12.11 -2.16 6.72
CA TYR A 21 12.25 -2.59 5.33
C TYR A 21 13.73 -2.87 4.98
N PRO A 22 14.41 -3.77 5.72
CA PRO A 22 15.82 -4.06 5.45
C PRO A 22 16.00 -4.59 4.03
N GLY A 23 16.95 -4.01 3.30
CA GLY A 23 17.27 -4.39 1.91
C GLY A 23 16.38 -3.74 0.84
N LEU A 24 15.42 -2.90 1.21
CA LEU A 24 14.68 -2.05 0.26
C LEU A 24 15.36 -0.70 0.10
N ASN A 25 15.40 -0.20 -1.14
CA ASN A 25 15.86 1.15 -1.41
C ASN A 25 14.82 2.16 -0.90
N GLN A 26 15.28 3.35 -0.52
CA GLN A 26 14.42 4.40 0.08
C GLN A 26 13.15 4.69 -0.74
N SER A 27 13.28 4.83 -2.06
CA SER A 27 12.14 5.08 -2.95
C SER A 27 11.09 3.95 -2.93
N GLU A 28 11.55 2.69 -2.91
CA GLU A 28 10.65 1.52 -2.89
C GLU A 28 9.89 1.45 -1.56
N ALA A 29 10.58 1.67 -0.45
CA ALA A 29 9.95 1.69 0.87
C ALA A 29 8.95 2.84 0.99
N ILE A 30 9.26 4.03 0.47
CA ILE A 30 8.32 5.16 0.42
C ILE A 30 7.09 4.81 -0.43
N LEU A 31 7.26 4.19 -1.60
CA LEU A 31 6.14 3.77 -2.44
C LEU A 31 5.23 2.77 -1.73
N LEU A 32 5.80 1.82 -0.98
CA LEU A 32 5.05 0.87 -0.17
C LEU A 32 4.27 1.56 0.96
N LEU A 33 4.91 2.46 1.70
CA LEU A 33 4.28 3.27 2.75
C LEU A 33 3.09 4.07 2.21
N VAL A 34 3.30 4.80 1.11
CA VAL A 34 2.25 5.62 0.49
C VAL A 34 1.13 4.73 -0.03
N ARG A 35 1.44 3.63 -0.72
CA ARG A 35 0.44 2.67 -1.19
C ARG A 35 -0.41 2.13 -0.04
N HIS A 36 0.22 1.69 1.04
CA HIS A 36 -0.48 1.17 2.21
C HIS A 36 -1.43 2.22 2.82
N ALA A 37 -0.95 3.45 3.00
CA ALA A 37 -1.77 4.54 3.51
C ALA A 37 -2.97 4.86 2.59
N LEU A 38 -2.75 4.92 1.27
CA LEU A 38 -3.82 5.20 0.32
C LEU A 38 -4.86 4.07 0.25
N VAL A 39 -4.45 2.81 0.41
CA VAL A 39 -5.39 1.67 0.52
C VAL A 39 -6.22 1.76 1.79
N GLN A 40 -5.58 1.99 2.95
CA GLN A 40 -6.30 2.09 4.22
C GLN A 40 -7.32 3.23 4.26
N GLN A 41 -7.05 4.32 3.53
CA GLN A 41 -7.95 5.47 3.44
C GLN A 41 -8.96 5.35 2.29
N GLY A 42 -8.94 4.26 1.52
CA GLY A 42 -9.87 4.02 0.41
C GLY A 42 -9.57 4.83 -0.87
N TYR A 43 -8.42 5.51 -0.94
CA TYR A 43 -7.98 6.23 -2.15
C TYR A 43 -7.36 5.31 -3.20
N LEU A 44 -6.94 4.11 -2.81
CA LEU A 44 -6.45 3.08 -3.72
C LEU A 44 -7.15 1.75 -3.40
N ALA A 45 -7.51 0.99 -4.42
CA ALA A 45 -7.94 -0.39 -4.21
C ALA A 45 -6.78 -1.20 -3.62
N ALA A 46 -7.06 -2.08 -2.65
CA ALA A 46 -6.10 -3.09 -2.24
C ALA A 46 -5.68 -3.87 -3.50
N ALA A 47 -4.38 -4.13 -3.66
CA ALA A 47 -3.93 -5.00 -4.75
C ALA A 47 -4.73 -6.31 -4.63
N ALA A 48 -5.38 -6.72 -5.71
CA ALA A 48 -6.19 -7.93 -5.72
C ALA A 48 -5.27 -9.13 -5.41
N GLU A 49 -5.21 -9.53 -4.14
CA GLU A 49 -4.62 -10.79 -3.72
C GLU A 49 -5.55 -11.90 -4.22
N HIS A 50 -5.37 -12.30 -5.48
CA HIS A 50 -6.29 -13.17 -6.21
C HIS A 50 -7.69 -12.56 -6.38
N GLY A 51 -8.16 -12.49 -7.62
CA GLY A 51 -9.58 -12.27 -7.85
C GLY A 51 -10.36 -13.32 -7.07
N THR A 52 -11.25 -12.89 -6.19
CA THR A 52 -12.37 -13.76 -5.81
C THR A 52 -13.04 -14.17 -7.11
N PRO A 53 -13.02 -15.47 -7.51
CA PRO A 53 -13.86 -15.89 -8.61
C PRO A 53 -15.31 -15.58 -8.22
N PRO A 54 -16.05 -14.76 -8.99
CA PRO A 54 -17.45 -14.51 -8.69
C PRO A 54 -18.25 -15.67 -9.27
N GLU A 55 -18.36 -16.77 -8.54
CA GLU A 55 -19.29 -17.82 -8.91
C GLU A 55 -19.80 -18.56 -7.67
N ASP A 56 -20.44 -17.79 -6.78
CA ASP A 56 -21.66 -18.28 -6.13
C ASP A 56 -22.85 -17.50 -6.72
N LEU A 57 -23.12 -17.78 -7.99
CA LEU A 57 -24.43 -17.53 -8.60
C LEU A 57 -25.32 -18.75 -8.27
N ASN A 58 -25.54 -19.02 -6.99
CA ASN A 58 -26.54 -20.00 -6.57
C ASN A 58 -27.59 -19.36 -5.69
N ALA A 59 -28.40 -18.51 -6.32
CA ALA A 59 -29.77 -18.31 -5.89
C ALA A 59 -30.64 -18.47 -7.14
N THR A 60 -31.02 -19.72 -7.38
CA THR A 60 -32.29 -20.05 -8.02
C THR A 60 -33.34 -19.13 -7.40
N ASN A 61 -33.94 -18.24 -8.20
CA ASN A 61 -35.23 -17.67 -7.87
C ASN A 61 -36.17 -18.27 -8.90
N ASP A 62 -36.64 -19.47 -8.56
CA ASP A 62 -37.78 -20.13 -9.16
C ASP A 62 -39.02 -19.43 -8.55
N ASP A 63 -39.60 -18.48 -9.30
CA ASP A 63 -41.05 -18.17 -9.33
C ASP A 63 -41.38 -17.33 -10.57
#